data_AF-A0A843M1B6-F1
#
_entry.id   AF-A0A843M1B6-F1
#
_cell.length_a   1.000
_cell.length_b   1.000
_cell.length_c   1.000
_cell.angle_alpha   90.00
_cell.angle_beta   90.00
_cell.angle_gamma   90.00
#
_symmetry.space_group_name_H-M   'P 1'
#
loop_
_entity.id
_entity.type
_entity.pdbx_description
1 polymer ?
#
loop_
_entity_poly.entity_id
_entity_poly.type
_entity_poly.pdbx_seq_one_letter_code
_entity_poly.pdbx_strand_id
1 'polypeptide(L)'
;MNESGEDGRAPVFTHIENDRAQMVDISAKTEVAREAVASGRIYLRAETLRAIREGTTVKGNVLATARVAATLAVKETPRIIPMCHPIPLAGVTIDFEEGDGCLEATARVKSFGRTGVEMEALTGVSVALLTVWDMVKSAEKD
;
A
#
# COMPACT_ATOMS: atom_id res chain seq x y z
N MET A 1 -6.21 18.77 -3.64
CA MET A 1 -6.21 19.40 -4.98
C MET A 1 -5.07 20.40 -4.97
N ASN A 2 -3.97 20.10 -5.65
CA ASN A 2 -2.91 21.07 -5.85
C ASN A 2 -3.38 22.01 -6.96
N GLU A 3 -3.59 23.26 -6.61
CA GLU A 3 -3.79 24.32 -7.59
C GLU A 3 -2.51 24.42 -8.43
N SER A 4 -2.68 24.12 -9.72
CA SER A 4 -1.68 24.33 -10.76
C SER A 4 -1.29 25.80 -10.82
N GLY A 5 0.02 26.06 -10.83
CA GLY A 5 0.59 27.40 -10.75
C GLY A 5 0.23 28.31 -11.91
N GLU A 6 -0.24 29.51 -11.56
CA GLU A 6 -0.35 30.69 -12.44
C GLU A 6 0.71 31.76 -12.13
N ASP A 7 1.65 31.49 -11.22
CA ASP A 7 2.76 32.40 -10.92
C ASP A 7 4.05 31.59 -11.08
N GLY A 8 5.06 32.11 -11.81
CA GLY A 8 6.26 31.39 -12.26
C GLY A 8 7.23 30.92 -11.17
N ARG A 9 6.72 30.54 -10.00
CA ARG A 9 7.43 30.03 -8.84
C ARG A 9 7.56 28.52 -8.95
N ALA A 10 8.79 28.03 -8.90
CA ALA A 10 9.09 26.60 -8.90
C ALA A 10 8.27 25.86 -7.80
N PRO A 11 7.84 24.61 -8.05
CA PRO A 11 7.08 23.84 -7.07
C PRO A 11 7.84 23.74 -5.75
N VAL A 12 7.16 24.04 -4.64
CA VAL A 12 7.71 23.89 -3.29
C VAL A 12 7.65 22.40 -2.93
N PHE A 13 8.77 21.71 -3.04
CA PHE A 13 8.89 20.32 -2.59
C PHE A 13 8.96 20.28 -1.07
N THR A 14 8.11 19.47 -0.44
CA THR A 14 8.12 19.30 1.03
C THR A 14 9.23 18.36 1.51
N HIS A 15 9.71 17.44 0.67
CA HIS A 15 10.72 16.45 1.03
C HIS A 15 12.12 16.71 0.45
N ILE A 16 12.31 17.82 -0.28
CA ILE A 16 13.58 18.17 -0.92
C ILE A 16 13.94 19.61 -0.52
N GLU A 17 15.09 19.78 0.14
CA GLU A 17 15.70 21.09 0.41
C GLU A 17 17.14 21.10 -0.12
N ASN A 18 17.50 22.05 -0.99
CA ASN A 18 18.84 22.14 -1.58
C ASN A 18 19.36 20.82 -2.20
N ASP A 19 18.49 20.09 -2.90
CA ASP A 19 18.78 18.77 -3.52
C ASP A 19 19.07 17.64 -2.51
N ARG A 20 18.63 17.81 -1.25
CA ARG A 20 18.76 16.79 -0.20
C ARG A 20 17.39 16.33 0.27
N ALA A 21 17.22 15.02 0.34
CA ALA A 21 16.03 14.42 0.93
C ALA A 21 15.98 14.72 2.43
N GLN A 22 14.87 15.25 2.91
CA GLN A 22 14.64 15.54 4.33
C GLN A 22 13.25 15.11 4.78
N MET A 23 13.20 14.55 5.98
CA MET A 23 11.95 14.25 6.67
C MET A 23 11.38 15.56 7.23
N VAL A 24 10.13 15.86 6.87
CA VAL A 24 9.43 17.09 7.30
C VAL A 24 9.21 17.08 8.82
N ASP A 25 9.49 18.17 9.51
CA ASP A 25 9.08 18.30 10.92
C ASP A 25 7.56 18.43 11.04
N ILE A 26 6.96 17.54 11.84
CA ILE A 26 5.52 17.50 12.12
C ILE A 26 5.20 17.83 13.58
N SER A 27 6.18 18.33 14.35
CA SER A 27 6.07 18.63 15.79
C SER A 27 4.94 19.61 16.11
N ALA A 28 4.77 20.65 15.29
CA ALA A 28 3.75 21.69 15.46
C ALA A 28 2.35 21.30 14.97
N LYS A 29 2.18 20.12 14.34
CA LYS A 29 0.88 19.67 13.84
C LYS A 29 0.08 19.00 14.96
N THR A 30 -1.23 19.24 14.99
CA THR A 30 -2.15 18.58 15.92
C THR A 30 -2.41 17.12 15.52
N GLU A 31 -2.60 16.26 16.52
CA GLU A 31 -3.05 14.88 16.29
C GLU A 31 -4.54 14.84 15.99
N VAL A 32 -4.89 14.11 14.93
CA VAL A 32 -6.28 13.91 14.51
C VAL A 32 -6.47 12.45 14.08
N ALA A 33 -7.72 12.00 14.06
CA ALA A 33 -8.06 10.73 13.43
C ALA A 33 -7.79 10.80 11.93
N ARG A 34 -7.12 9.78 11.41
CA ARG A 34 -6.71 9.68 10.00
C ARG A 34 -7.06 8.32 9.47
N GLU A 35 -7.47 8.31 8.21
CA GLU A 35 -7.76 7.10 7.45
C GLU A 35 -7.26 7.29 6.02
N ALA A 36 -6.65 6.24 5.48
CA ALA A 36 -6.36 6.15 4.05
C ALA A 36 -6.85 4.80 3.52
N VAL A 37 -7.31 4.82 2.27
CA VAL A 37 -7.67 3.63 1.50
C VAL A 37 -6.88 3.67 0.22
N ALA A 38 -6.17 2.59 -0.08
CA ALA A 38 -5.55 2.35 -1.36
C ALA A 38 -6.11 1.07 -1.95
N SER A 39 -6.23 1.00 -3.27
CA SER A 39 -6.51 -0.25 -3.98
C SER A 39 -5.56 -0.42 -5.17
N GLY A 40 -5.44 -1.66 -5.61
CA GLY A 40 -4.62 -2.03 -6.76
C GLY A 40 -5.04 -3.39 -7.29
N ARG A 41 -4.72 -3.65 -8.55
CA ARG A 41 -5.11 -4.87 -9.25
C ARG A 41 -3.91 -5.63 -9.76
N ILE A 42 -4.02 -6.95 -9.75
CA ILE A 42 -3.12 -7.83 -10.48
C ILE A 42 -3.93 -8.65 -11.48
N TYR A 43 -3.58 -8.54 -12.76
CA TYR A 43 -4.19 -9.32 -13.83
C TYR A 43 -3.52 -10.69 -13.87
N LEU A 44 -4.35 -11.73 -13.92
CA LEU A 44 -3.94 -13.14 -13.85
C LEU A 44 -4.77 -13.93 -14.84
N ARG A 45 -4.31 -15.14 -15.20
CA ARG A 45 -5.09 -16.06 -16.03
C ARG A 45 -6.36 -16.49 -15.32
N ALA A 46 -7.41 -16.78 -16.08
CA ALA A 46 -8.68 -17.26 -15.54
C ALA A 46 -8.52 -18.55 -14.72
N GLU A 47 -7.63 -19.44 -15.15
CA GLU A 47 -7.30 -20.68 -14.43
C GLU A 47 -6.62 -20.40 -13.09
N THR A 48 -5.75 -19.38 -13.02
CA THR A 48 -5.08 -18.98 -11.79
C THR A 48 -6.06 -18.35 -10.81
N LEU A 49 -6.93 -17.45 -11.28
CA LEU A 49 -7.98 -16.86 -10.44
C LEU A 49 -8.90 -17.95 -9.87
N ARG A 50 -9.32 -18.91 -10.71
CA ARG A 50 -10.10 -20.07 -10.27
C ARG A 50 -9.36 -20.88 -9.20
N ALA A 51 -8.07 -21.15 -9.39
CA ALA A 51 -7.28 -21.91 -8.43
C ALA A 51 -7.10 -21.17 -7.08
N ILE A 52 -6.96 -19.84 -7.10
CA ILE A 52 -6.96 -19.02 -5.88
C ILE A 52 -8.28 -19.15 -5.15
N ARG A 53 -9.41 -19.00 -5.86
CA ARG A 53 -10.76 -19.07 -5.29
C ARG A 53 -11.08 -20.44 -4.70
N GLU A 54 -10.67 -21.51 -5.37
CA GLU A 54 -10.89 -22.89 -4.94
C GLU A 54 -9.86 -23.39 -3.92
N GLY A 55 -8.81 -22.61 -3.64
CA GLY A 55 -7.76 -22.98 -2.70
C GLY A 55 -6.86 -24.13 -3.19
N THR A 56 -6.76 -24.31 -4.51
CA THR A 56 -6.01 -25.41 -5.16
C THR A 56 -4.61 -25.02 -5.61
N THR A 57 -4.12 -23.83 -5.24
CA THR A 57 -2.78 -23.38 -5.60
C THR A 57 -1.69 -24.21 -4.89
N VAL A 58 -0.57 -24.46 -5.59
CA VAL A 58 0.54 -25.31 -5.12
C VAL A 58 1.17 -24.79 -3.82
N LYS A 59 1.24 -23.47 -3.65
CA LYS A 59 1.85 -22.83 -2.47
C LYS A 59 0.88 -22.64 -1.29
N GLY A 60 -0.37 -23.08 -1.41
CA GLY A 60 -1.37 -23.03 -0.34
C GLY A 60 -2.29 -21.81 -0.41
N ASN A 61 -2.64 -21.22 0.74
CA ASN A 61 -3.64 -20.16 0.80
C ASN A 61 -3.05 -18.79 0.41
N VAL A 62 -3.24 -18.40 -0.86
CA VAL A 62 -2.72 -17.16 -1.43
C VAL A 62 -3.22 -15.92 -0.69
N LEU A 63 -4.53 -15.78 -0.51
CA LEU A 63 -5.13 -14.57 0.06
C LEU A 63 -4.75 -14.42 1.54
N ALA A 64 -4.72 -15.50 2.32
CA ALA A 64 -4.29 -15.45 3.71
C ALA A 64 -2.83 -15.01 3.85
N THR A 65 -1.93 -15.59 3.05
CA THR A 65 -0.51 -15.19 3.04
C THR A 65 -0.34 -13.73 2.64
N ALA A 66 -1.06 -13.28 1.60
CA ALA A 66 -1.03 -11.89 1.15
C ALA A 66 -1.54 -10.90 2.21
N ARG A 67 -2.61 -11.24 2.97
CA ARG A 67 -3.08 -10.40 4.09
C ARG A 67 -2.02 -10.23 5.18
N VAL A 68 -1.35 -11.31 5.56
CA VAL A 68 -0.30 -11.27 6.58
C VAL A 68 0.87 -10.42 6.10
N ALA A 69 1.37 -10.68 4.89
CA ALA A 69 2.48 -9.94 4.32
C ALA A 69 2.18 -8.44 4.20
N ALA A 70 0.98 -8.08 3.72
CA ALA A 70 0.53 -6.70 3.64
C ALA A 70 0.44 -6.04 5.02
N THR A 71 -0.16 -6.72 6.02
CA THR A 71 -0.26 -6.18 7.39
C THR A 71 1.12 -5.93 8.02
N LEU A 72 2.09 -6.81 7.75
CA LEU A 72 3.48 -6.59 8.15
C LEU A 72 4.10 -5.40 7.42
N ALA A 73 3.90 -5.31 6.11
CA ALA A 73 4.44 -4.23 5.30
C ALA A 73 3.92 -2.85 5.70
N VAL A 74 2.62 -2.72 6.03
CA VAL A 74 2.04 -1.47 6.57
C VAL A 74 2.83 -1.00 7.80
N LYS A 75 3.16 -1.90 8.73
CA LYS A 75 3.93 -1.56 9.95
C LYS A 75 5.39 -1.20 9.65
N GLU A 76 5.95 -1.76 8.59
CA GLU A 76 7.33 -1.55 8.17
C GLU A 76 7.49 -0.39 7.17
N THR A 77 6.40 0.29 6.79
CA THR A 77 6.42 1.44 5.86
C THR A 77 7.54 2.46 6.13
N PRO A 78 7.76 2.98 7.36
CA PRO A 78 8.83 3.95 7.62
C PRO A 78 10.25 3.36 7.47
N ARG A 79 10.39 2.03 7.42
CA ARG A 79 11.68 1.36 7.14
C ARG A 79 11.91 1.13 5.65
N ILE A 80 10.84 1.11 4.86
CA ILE A 80 10.88 0.91 3.40
C ILE A 80 10.98 2.27 2.69
N ILE A 81 10.19 3.25 3.12
CA ILE A 81 10.12 4.59 2.53
C ILE A 81 10.90 5.58 3.39
N PRO A 82 12.09 6.04 2.97
CA PRO A 82 13.05 6.70 3.86
C PRO A 82 12.54 7.93 4.62
N MET A 83 11.66 8.73 4.00
CA MET A 83 11.19 10.00 4.56
C MET A 83 9.82 9.89 5.25
N CYS A 84 9.26 8.68 5.39
CA CYS A 84 8.03 8.47 6.16
C CYS A 84 8.33 8.46 7.67
N HIS A 85 7.46 9.11 8.43
CA HIS A 85 7.52 9.06 9.88
C HIS A 85 7.07 7.70 10.41
N PRO A 86 7.58 7.25 11.57
CA PRO A 86 6.92 6.21 12.34
C PRO A 86 5.56 6.72 12.84
N ILE A 87 4.48 6.00 12.54
CA ILE A 87 3.10 6.39 12.87
C ILE A 87 2.46 5.34 13.79
N PRO A 88 1.77 5.74 14.88
CA PRO A 88 0.97 4.82 15.69
C PRO A 88 -0.28 4.36 14.91
N LEU A 89 -0.26 3.11 14.44
CA LEU A 89 -1.38 2.53 13.71
C LEU A 89 -2.50 2.11 14.67
N ALA A 90 -3.74 2.47 14.34
CA ALA A 90 -4.94 2.12 15.10
C ALA A 90 -5.69 0.93 14.46
N GLY A 91 -5.53 0.71 13.16
CA GLY A 91 -6.17 -0.42 12.48
C GLY A 91 -5.70 -0.59 11.04
N VAL A 92 -5.68 -1.83 10.57
CA VAL A 92 -5.29 -2.23 9.22
C VAL A 92 -6.25 -3.31 8.74
N THR A 93 -6.86 -3.13 7.57
CA THR A 93 -7.63 -4.19 6.90
C THR A 93 -7.12 -4.38 5.48
N ILE A 94 -7.13 -5.62 5.01
CA ILE A 94 -6.70 -6.02 3.67
C ILE A 94 -7.79 -6.92 3.09
N ASP A 95 -8.48 -6.40 2.08
CA ASP A 95 -9.60 -7.04 1.42
C ASP A 95 -9.24 -7.41 -0.01
N PHE A 96 -9.85 -8.47 -0.53
CA PHE A 96 -9.60 -8.98 -1.88
C PHE A 96 -10.93 -9.26 -2.57
N GLU A 97 -11.04 -8.82 -3.81
CA GLU A 97 -12.20 -9.04 -4.66
C GLU A 97 -11.75 -9.50 -6.05
N GLU A 98 -12.40 -10.51 -6.60
CA GLU A 98 -12.17 -10.95 -7.98
C GLU A 98 -12.96 -10.03 -8.92
N GLY A 99 -12.29 -9.46 -9.91
CA GLY A 99 -12.89 -8.67 -10.98
C GLY A 99 -12.66 -9.33 -12.34
N ASP A 100 -13.05 -8.65 -13.43
CA ASP A 100 -12.86 -9.18 -14.78
C ASP A 100 -11.36 -9.37 -15.10
N GLY A 101 -10.91 -10.63 -15.04
CA GLY A 101 -9.54 -11.03 -15.33
C GLY A 101 -8.49 -10.54 -14.31
N CYS A 102 -8.90 -10.13 -13.13
CA CYS A 102 -7.97 -9.63 -12.11
C CYS A 102 -8.40 -9.95 -10.68
N LEU A 103 -7.44 -9.86 -9.77
CA LEU A 103 -7.68 -9.77 -8.34
C LEU A 103 -7.40 -8.34 -7.88
N GLU A 104 -8.40 -7.67 -7.31
CA GLU A 104 -8.27 -6.36 -6.67
C GLU A 104 -7.96 -6.55 -5.18
N ALA A 105 -6.93 -5.85 -4.69
CA ALA A 105 -6.61 -5.76 -3.28
C ALA A 105 -6.89 -4.34 -2.79
N THR A 106 -7.55 -4.21 -1.64
CA THR A 106 -7.81 -2.93 -0.97
C THR A 106 -7.21 -2.93 0.42
N ALA A 107 -6.36 -1.95 0.72
CA ALA A 107 -5.83 -1.73 2.07
C ALA A 107 -6.46 -0.49 2.67
N ARG A 108 -7.02 -0.63 3.88
CA ARG A 108 -7.49 0.50 4.70
C ARG A 108 -6.63 0.60 5.95
N VAL A 109 -6.06 1.78 6.18
CA VAL A 109 -5.18 2.05 7.33
C VAL A 109 -5.75 3.21 8.13
N LYS A 110 -5.80 3.05 9.45
CA LYS A 110 -6.28 4.04 10.41
C LYS A 110 -5.18 4.40 11.39
N SER A 111 -5.13 5.66 11.81
CA SER A 111 -4.23 6.17 12.84
C SER A 111 -4.86 7.35 13.58
N PHE A 112 -4.33 7.67 14.76
CA PHE A 112 -4.51 8.96 15.41
C PHE A 112 -3.13 9.63 15.49
N GLY A 113 -2.88 10.65 14.66
CA GLY A 113 -1.51 11.14 14.46
C GLY A 113 -1.40 12.48 13.72
N ARG A 114 -0.15 12.94 13.57
CA ARG A 114 0.20 14.28 13.04
C ARG A 114 0.40 14.33 11.52
N THR A 115 0.48 13.18 10.87
CA THR A 115 0.66 13.05 9.42
C THR A 115 -0.22 11.94 8.86
N GLY A 116 -0.52 11.99 7.56
CA GLY A 116 -1.35 11.03 6.84
C GLY A 116 -0.79 9.61 6.86
N VAL A 117 -1.64 8.63 6.47
CA VAL A 117 -1.30 7.20 6.41
C VAL A 117 -1.44 6.62 4.99
N GLU A 118 -1.39 7.47 3.98
CA GLU A 118 -1.48 7.10 2.57
C GLU A 118 -0.35 6.17 2.14
N MET A 119 0.87 6.39 2.65
CA MET A 119 2.03 5.57 2.31
C MET A 119 1.93 4.17 2.91
N GLU A 120 1.36 4.05 4.09
CA GLU A 120 1.06 2.77 4.73
C GLU A 120 0.03 1.99 3.91
N ALA A 121 -1.06 2.63 3.48
CA ALA A 121 -2.07 1.99 2.64
C ALA A 121 -1.50 1.54 1.28
N LEU A 122 -0.73 2.41 0.61
CA LEU A 122 -0.08 2.10 -0.67
C LEU A 122 0.94 0.96 -0.53
N THR A 123 1.73 0.96 0.54
CA THR A 123 2.71 -0.09 0.83
C THR A 123 2.01 -1.42 1.09
N GLY A 124 0.92 -1.40 1.86
CA GLY A 124 0.07 -2.57 2.13
C GLY A 124 -0.47 -3.21 0.84
N VAL A 125 -1.11 -2.43 -0.04
CA VAL A 125 -1.60 -2.92 -1.33
C VAL A 125 -0.46 -3.45 -2.20
N SER A 126 0.64 -2.71 -2.28
CA SER A 126 1.78 -3.11 -3.12
C SER A 126 2.33 -4.47 -2.69
N VAL A 127 2.55 -4.68 -1.40
CA VAL A 127 3.06 -5.95 -0.89
C VAL A 127 2.00 -7.05 -0.96
N ALA A 128 0.71 -6.74 -0.78
CA ALA A 128 -0.37 -7.71 -1.00
C ALA A 128 -0.28 -8.30 -2.41
N LEU A 129 -0.21 -7.46 -3.43
CA LEU A 129 -0.17 -7.88 -4.84
C LEU A 129 1.15 -8.58 -5.20
N LEU A 130 2.29 -8.09 -4.71
CA LEU A 130 3.58 -8.77 -4.88
C LEU A 130 3.58 -10.18 -4.25
N THR A 131 2.92 -10.33 -3.10
CA THR A 131 2.78 -11.62 -2.42
C THR A 131 1.84 -12.55 -3.19
N VAL A 132 0.72 -12.03 -3.71
CA VAL A 132 -0.15 -12.80 -4.62
C VAL A 132 0.67 -13.32 -5.80
N TRP A 133 1.44 -12.45 -6.47
CA TRP A 133 2.30 -12.85 -7.57
C TRP A 133 3.29 -13.95 -7.17
N ASP A 134 4.01 -13.79 -6.05
CA ASP A 134 4.96 -14.83 -5.62
C ASP A 134 4.28 -16.19 -5.41
N MET A 135 3.06 -16.17 -4.85
CA MET A 135 2.29 -17.37 -4.55
C MET A 135 1.79 -18.10 -5.81
N VAL A 136 1.61 -17.39 -6.93
CA VAL A 136 1.08 -17.97 -8.17
C VAL A 136 2.02 -17.92 -9.37
N LYS A 137 3.22 -17.34 -9.23
CA LYS A 137 4.17 -17.12 -10.34
C LYS A 137 4.47 -18.36 -11.18
N SER A 138 4.43 -19.56 -10.59
CA SER A 138 4.65 -20.81 -11.32
C SER A 138 3.55 -21.14 -12.35
N ALA A 139 2.34 -20.60 -12.18
CA ALA A 139 1.22 -20.76 -13.10
C ALA A 139 1.10 -19.60 -14.11
N GLU A 140 1.79 -18.47 -13.87
CA GLU A 140 1.65 -17.22 -14.63
C GLU A 140 2.85 -16.86 -15.51
N LYS A 141 4.07 -17.15 -15.08
CA LYS A 141 5.30 -16.56 -15.63
C LYS A 141 5.66 -16.96 -17.08
N ASP A 142 5.06 -18.03 -17.60
CA ASP A 142 5.31 -18.63 -18.92
C ASP A 142 4.01 -18.62 -19.73
#